data_AF-A0A1Z5H682-F1
#
_entry.id   AF-A0A1Z5H682-F1
#
_cell.length_a   1.000
_cell.length_b   1.000
_cell.length_c   1.000
_cell.angle_alpha   90.00
_cell.angle_beta   90.00
_cell.angle_gamma   90.00
#
_symmetry.space_group_name_H-M   'P 1'
#
loop_
_entity.id
_entity.type
_entity.pdbx_description
1 polymer ?
#
loop_
_entity_poly.entity_id
_entity_poly.type
_entity_poly.pdbx_seq_one_letter_code
_entity_poly.pdbx_strand_id
1 'polypeptide(L)'
;MIENLTPQQSWELMQKTPDAVMIDVRTTIEHGFVGHPVGAVLVPWKDAPDWQLNADFIKQVKQAVSDVAIPVLLLCRSGKRSLEAADVLQQAGFKHLVNILDGFEGDLDKNKHRGNLSGWRFCQLPWEQS
;
A
#
# COMPACT_ATOMS: atom_id res chain seq x y z
N MET A 1 -0.01 16.46 4.69
CA MET A 1 0.08 15.63 5.92
C MET A 1 -0.22 14.21 5.49
N ILE A 2 0.56 13.22 5.95
CA ILE A 2 0.28 11.80 5.67
C ILE A 2 -0.54 11.28 6.84
N GLU A 3 -1.72 10.76 6.55
CA GLU A 3 -2.57 10.12 7.54
C GLU A 3 -2.13 8.67 7.73
N ASN A 4 -2.09 8.21 8.97
CA ASN A 4 -1.80 6.82 9.28
C ASN A 4 -3.10 6.14 9.73
N LEU A 5 -3.63 5.24 8.90
CA LEU A 5 -4.87 4.54 9.16
C LEU A 5 -4.61 3.05 9.29
N THR A 6 -5.36 2.38 10.16
CA THR A 6 -5.33 0.90 10.24
C THR A 6 -5.88 0.28 8.94
N PRO A 7 -5.68 -1.02 8.70
CA PRO A 7 -6.30 -1.70 7.57
C PRO A 7 -7.82 -1.52 7.52
N GLN A 8 -8.51 -1.64 8.66
CA GLN A 8 -9.97 -1.47 8.70
C GLN A 8 -10.41 -0.04 8.40
N GLN A 9 -9.74 0.98 8.97
CA GLN A 9 -10.04 2.38 8.68
C GLN A 9 -9.78 2.73 7.21
N SER A 10 -8.72 2.17 6.63
CA SER A 10 -8.37 2.33 5.22
C SER A 10 -9.44 1.71 4.31
N TRP A 11 -9.92 0.51 4.66
CA TRP A 11 -11.03 -0.13 3.97
C TRP A 11 -12.32 0.69 4.07
N GLU A 12 -12.67 1.17 5.26
CA GLU A 12 -13.84 2.04 5.45
C GLU A 12 -13.77 3.33 4.62
N LEU A 13 -12.58 3.93 4.50
CA LEU A 13 -12.36 5.10 3.66
C LEU A 13 -12.63 4.77 2.19
N MET A 14 -12.06 3.67 1.68
CA MET A 14 -12.29 3.24 0.29
C MET A 14 -13.77 2.97 0.00
N GLN A 15 -14.51 2.40 0.94
CA GLN A 15 -15.95 2.16 0.78
C GLN A 15 -16.77 3.45 0.73
N LYS A 16 -16.29 4.52 1.38
CA LYS A 16 -16.95 5.84 1.42
C LYS A 16 -16.51 6.76 0.27
N THR A 17 -15.37 6.49 -0.35
CA THR A 17 -14.75 7.34 -1.36
C THR A 17 -14.40 6.51 -2.59
N PRO A 18 -15.34 6.31 -3.53
CA PRO A 18 -15.18 5.37 -4.64
C PRO A 18 -14.04 5.68 -5.62
N ASP A 19 -13.56 6.93 -5.64
CA ASP A 19 -12.41 7.38 -6.43
C ASP A 19 -11.07 7.19 -5.71
N ALA A 20 -11.07 6.75 -4.44
CA ALA A 20 -9.85 6.46 -3.71
C ALA A 20 -9.10 5.28 -4.35
N VAL A 21 -7.78 5.43 -4.50
CA VAL A 21 -6.93 4.42 -5.12
C VAL A 21 -5.99 3.83 -4.09
N MET A 22 -5.98 2.50 -3.97
CA MET A 22 -4.94 1.79 -3.22
C MET A 22 -3.77 1.45 -4.15
N ILE A 23 -2.58 1.89 -3.78
CA ILE A 23 -1.32 1.52 -4.43
C ILE A 23 -0.59 0.52 -3.55
N ASP A 24 -0.37 -0.68 -4.09
CA ASP A 24 0.50 -1.67 -3.48
C ASP A 24 1.94 -1.40 -3.90
N VAL A 25 2.76 -0.95 -2.95
CA VAL A 25 4.16 -0.59 -3.19
C VAL A 25 5.14 -1.72 -2.90
N ARG A 26 4.63 -2.94 -2.64
CA ARG A 26 5.46 -4.14 -2.50
C ARG A 26 6.12 -4.53 -3.83
N THR A 27 7.01 -5.50 -3.76
CA THR A 27 7.62 -6.12 -4.95
C THR A 27 6.57 -6.87 -5.77
N THR A 28 6.84 -7.06 -7.06
CA THR A 28 6.00 -7.90 -7.92
C THR A 28 5.90 -9.33 -7.39
N ILE A 29 6.98 -9.84 -6.80
CA ILE A 29 7.02 -11.17 -6.18
C ILE A 29 6.08 -11.24 -4.96
N GLU A 30 6.15 -10.27 -4.06
CA GLU A 30 5.24 -10.21 -2.90
C GLU A 30 3.78 -10.12 -3.35
N HIS A 31 3.49 -9.27 -4.34
CA HIS A 31 2.13 -9.06 -4.84
C HIS A 31 1.52 -10.34 -5.47
N GLY A 32 2.30 -11.04 -6.29
CA GLY A 32 1.86 -12.27 -6.96
C GLY A 32 1.81 -13.48 -6.03
N PHE A 33 2.90 -13.78 -5.32
CA PHE A 33 2.99 -15.03 -4.56
C PHE A 33 2.34 -15.00 -3.18
N VAL A 34 2.17 -13.83 -2.56
CA VAL A 34 1.57 -13.70 -1.22
C VAL A 34 0.09 -13.30 -1.30
N GLY A 35 -0.34 -12.75 -2.45
CA GLY A 35 -1.65 -12.13 -2.64
C GLY A 35 -1.64 -10.62 -2.32
N HIS A 36 -2.76 -9.95 -2.58
CA HIS A 36 -2.92 -8.50 -2.47
C HIS A 36 -4.40 -8.11 -2.22
N PRO A 37 -4.69 -6.90 -1.69
CA PRO A 37 -6.06 -6.42 -1.56
C PRO A 37 -6.75 -6.31 -2.93
N VAL A 38 -8.04 -6.67 -2.97
CA VAL A 38 -8.82 -6.61 -4.21
C VAL A 38 -8.83 -5.19 -4.77
N GLY A 39 -8.51 -5.04 -6.05
CA GLY A 39 -8.48 -3.75 -6.73
C GLY A 39 -7.27 -2.86 -6.42
N ALA A 40 -6.28 -3.34 -5.65
CA ALA A 40 -5.04 -2.61 -5.44
C ALA A 40 -4.21 -2.55 -6.73
N VAL A 41 -3.70 -1.37 -7.07
CA VAL A 41 -2.81 -1.17 -8.22
C VAL A 41 -1.37 -1.39 -7.78
N LEU A 42 -0.68 -2.35 -8.40
CA LEU A 42 0.73 -2.61 -8.14
C LEU A 42 1.60 -1.50 -8.75
N VAL A 43 2.34 -0.77 -7.90
CA VAL A 43 3.40 0.15 -8.30
C VAL A 43 4.58 -0.05 -7.36
N PRO A 44 5.54 -0.93 -7.67
CA PRO A 44 6.60 -1.27 -6.73
C PRO A 44 7.45 -0.04 -6.37
N TRP A 45 7.69 0.15 -5.07
CA TRP A 45 8.62 1.20 -4.58
C TRP A 45 10.07 0.84 -4.92
N LYS A 46 10.38 -0.45 -4.81
CA LYS A 46 11.62 -1.09 -5.21
C LYS A 46 11.32 -2.52 -5.62
N ASP A 47 12.08 -3.06 -6.55
CA ASP A 47 11.88 -4.43 -7.01
C ASP A 47 13.19 -5.12 -7.40
N ALA A 48 13.13 -6.44 -7.56
CA ALA A 48 14.22 -7.23 -8.11
C ALA A 48 14.45 -6.91 -9.60
N PRO A 49 15.67 -7.12 -10.15
CA PRO A 49 16.84 -7.74 -9.51
C PRO A 49 17.78 -6.77 -8.79
N ASP A 50 17.71 -5.47 -9.08
CA ASP A 50 18.68 -4.48 -8.61
C ASP A 50 18.33 -3.89 -7.22
N TRP A 51 17.09 -4.08 -6.76
CA TRP A 51 16.58 -3.58 -5.48
C TRP A 51 16.68 -2.06 -5.35
N GLN A 52 16.74 -1.35 -6.49
CA GLN A 52 16.78 0.11 -6.51
C GLN A 52 15.38 0.70 -6.38
N LEU A 53 15.34 1.97 -5.97
CA LEU A 53 14.09 2.73 -6.00
C LEU A 53 13.61 2.87 -7.44
N ASN A 54 12.32 2.65 -7.64
CA ASN A 54 11.68 2.80 -8.94
C ASN A 54 11.70 4.28 -9.36
N ALA A 55 12.57 4.64 -10.30
CA ALA A 55 12.73 6.01 -10.80
C ALA A 55 11.44 6.56 -11.45
N ASP A 56 10.57 5.68 -11.93
CA ASP A 56 9.28 6.03 -12.54
C ASP A 56 8.12 6.00 -11.53
N PHE A 57 8.36 5.77 -10.24
CA PHE A 57 7.32 5.56 -9.22
C PHE A 57 6.24 6.64 -9.24
N ILE A 58 6.63 7.93 -9.16
CA ILE A 58 5.70 9.06 -9.16
C ILE A 58 4.87 9.09 -10.44
N LYS A 59 5.50 8.82 -11.59
CA LYS A 59 4.84 8.82 -12.90
C LYS A 59 3.82 7.70 -12.99
N GLN A 60 4.15 6.49 -12.53
CA GLN A 60 3.25 5.34 -12.52
C GLN A 60 2.06 5.56 -11.57
N VAL A 61 2.29 6.12 -10.37
CA VAL A 61 1.18 6.49 -9.48
C VAL A 61 0.28 7.54 -10.11
N LYS A 62 0.84 8.56 -10.78
CA LYS A 62 0.04 9.56 -11.53
C LYS A 62 -0.79 8.97 -12.68
N GLN A 63 -0.39 7.83 -13.23
CA GLN A 63 -1.16 7.11 -14.25
C GLN A 63 -2.29 6.27 -13.64
N ALA A 64 -2.14 5.86 -12.38
CA ALA A 64 -3.14 5.07 -11.65
C ALA A 64 -4.24 5.93 -11.01
N VAL A 65 -4.03 7.24 -10.86
CA VAL A 65 -4.98 8.18 -10.26
C VAL A 65 -5.54 9.15 -11.29
N SER A 66 -6.79 9.58 -11.13
CA SER A 66 -7.42 10.58 -12.00
C SER A 66 -6.96 12.01 -11.68
N ASP A 67 -6.68 12.30 -10.42
CA ASP A 67 -6.19 13.60 -9.92
C ASP A 67 -5.29 13.38 -8.70
N VAL A 68 -4.33 14.29 -8.46
CA VAL A 68 -3.48 14.29 -7.26
C VAL A 68 -4.22 14.73 -5.99
N ALA A 69 -5.46 15.21 -6.13
CA ALA A 69 -6.36 15.59 -5.05
C ALA A 69 -7.25 14.44 -4.54
N ILE A 70 -7.31 13.29 -5.20
CA ILE A 70 -8.07 12.14 -4.67
C ILE A 70 -7.28 11.43 -3.56
N PRO A 71 -7.94 10.67 -2.66
CA PRO A 71 -7.24 9.85 -1.68
C PRO A 71 -6.41 8.75 -2.32
N VAL A 72 -5.12 8.71 -1.98
CA VAL A 72 -4.19 7.65 -2.38
C VAL A 72 -3.74 6.92 -1.12
N LEU A 73 -4.07 5.63 -1.04
CA LEU A 73 -3.73 4.75 0.08
C LEU A 73 -2.54 3.88 -0.31
N LEU A 74 -1.49 3.88 0.50
CA LEU A 74 -0.25 3.18 0.23
C LEU A 74 -0.14 1.96 1.14
N LEU A 75 -0.03 0.79 0.52
CA LEU A 75 0.12 -0.49 1.20
C LEU A 75 1.53 -1.03 0.95
N CYS A 76 2.20 -1.49 2.00
CA CYS A 76 3.34 -2.38 1.85
C CYS A 76 3.15 -3.64 2.70
N ARG A 77 4.21 -4.41 2.98
CA ARG A 77 4.10 -5.59 3.85
C ARG A 77 3.70 -5.27 5.29
N SER A 78 4.24 -4.19 5.87
CA SER A 78 4.14 -3.89 7.31
C SER A 78 4.12 -2.38 7.64
N GLY A 79 3.62 -1.53 6.74
CA GLY A 79 3.48 -0.08 6.94
C GLY A 79 4.75 0.80 6.83
N LYS A 80 5.96 0.24 6.72
CA LYS A 80 7.22 1.03 6.70
C LYS A 80 7.56 1.62 5.33
N ARG A 81 7.65 0.76 4.29
CA ARG A 81 7.98 1.19 2.91
C ARG A 81 6.91 2.11 2.32
N SER A 82 5.65 1.88 2.69
CA SER A 82 4.51 2.69 2.25
C SER A 82 4.58 4.12 2.78
N LEU A 83 5.14 4.33 3.98
CA LEU A 83 5.36 5.67 4.52
C LEU A 83 6.40 6.44 3.71
N GLU A 84 7.54 5.81 3.40
CA GLU A 84 8.58 6.42 2.54
C GLU A 84 8.04 6.79 1.15
N ALA A 85 7.26 5.88 0.55
CA ALA A 85 6.61 6.12 -0.74
C ALA A 85 5.61 7.30 -0.65
N ALA A 86 4.83 7.37 0.43
CA ALA A 86 3.88 8.46 0.67
C ALA A 86 4.59 9.81 0.85
N ASP A 87 5.74 9.87 1.52
CA ASP A 87 6.55 11.09 1.65
C ASP A 87 6.98 11.63 0.28
N VAL A 88 7.39 10.76 -0.63
CA VAL A 88 7.79 11.13 -1.98
C VAL A 88 6.60 11.62 -2.81
N LEU A 89 5.43 10.97 -2.70
CA LEU A 89 4.21 11.44 -3.35
C LEU A 89 3.76 12.79 -2.79
N GLN A 90 3.90 13.03 -1.49
CA GLN A 90 3.58 14.32 -0.88
C GLN A 90 4.44 15.43 -1.49
N GLN A 91 5.75 15.20 -1.63
CA GLN A 91 6.67 16.14 -2.27
C GLN A 91 6.33 16.36 -3.75
N ALA A 92 5.78 15.34 -4.42
CA ALA A 92 5.30 15.43 -5.80
C ALA A 92 3.91 16.09 -5.96
N GLY A 93 3.30 16.55 -4.87
CA GLY A 93 2.09 17.38 -4.88
C GLY A 93 0.77 16.66 -4.60
N PHE A 94 0.81 15.37 -4.28
CA PHE A 94 -0.38 14.61 -3.84
C PHE A 94 -0.91 15.16 -2.53
N LYS A 95 -2.24 15.31 -2.43
CA LYS A 95 -2.89 16.06 -1.34
C LYS A 95 -3.41 15.18 -0.21
N HIS A 96 -3.97 14.03 -0.56
CA HIS A 96 -4.61 13.11 0.38
C HIS A 96 -3.89 11.77 0.34
N LEU A 97 -2.97 11.57 1.29
CA LEU A 97 -2.11 10.40 1.35
C LEU A 97 -2.35 9.64 2.65
N VAL A 98 -2.63 8.36 2.52
CA VAL A 98 -2.80 7.45 3.65
C VAL A 98 -1.70 6.40 3.61
N ASN A 99 -0.92 6.29 4.69
CA ASN A 99 -0.10 5.12 4.96
C ASN A 99 -0.95 4.08 5.68
N ILE A 100 -1.12 2.89 5.09
CA ILE A 100 -1.83 1.79 5.72
C ILE A 100 -0.92 1.15 6.76
N LEU A 101 -1.22 1.42 8.03
CA LEU A 101 -0.55 0.80 9.18
C LEU A 101 -0.67 -0.71 9.10
N ASP A 102 0.33 -1.40 9.64
CA ASP A 102 0.46 -2.86 9.60
C ASP A 102 0.57 -3.49 8.20
N GLY A 103 0.33 -2.73 7.13
CA GLY A 103 0.41 -3.21 5.75
C GLY A 103 -0.42 -4.47 5.49
N PHE A 104 0.05 -5.31 4.57
CA PHE A 104 -0.68 -6.51 4.15
C PHE A 104 -0.56 -7.68 5.13
N GLU A 105 0.64 -7.89 5.70
CA GLU A 105 0.96 -9.07 6.52
C GLU A 105 1.19 -8.75 8.00
N GLY A 106 1.25 -7.48 8.40
CA GLY A 106 1.50 -7.11 9.80
C GLY A 106 2.92 -7.38 10.26
N ASP A 107 3.17 -7.21 11.54
CA ASP A 107 4.46 -7.49 12.19
C ASP A 107 4.69 -8.99 12.46
N LEU A 108 5.94 -9.31 12.83
CA LEU A 108 6.32 -10.67 13.22
C LEU A 108 5.84 -10.97 14.63
N ASP A 109 5.25 -12.15 14.82
CA ASP A 109 4.96 -12.69 16.14
C ASP A 109 6.22 -13.20 16.86
N LYS A 110 6.05 -13.71 18.08
CA LYS A 110 7.13 -14.31 18.89
C LYS A 110 7.86 -15.48 18.22
N ASN A 111 7.22 -16.13 17.24
CA ASN A 111 7.75 -17.25 16.48
C ASN A 111 8.32 -16.82 15.12
N LYS A 112 8.38 -15.50 14.84
CA LYS A 112 8.81 -14.91 13.56
C LYS A 112 7.88 -15.24 12.39
N HIS A 113 6.59 -15.37 12.65
CA HIS A 113 5.56 -15.49 11.61
C HIS A 113 4.78 -14.18 11.44
N ARG A 114 4.46 -13.82 10.19
CA ARG A 114 3.55 -12.70 9.88
C ARG A 114 2.13 -13.22 9.69
N GLY A 115 1.17 -12.30 9.72
CA GLY A 115 -0.26 -12.61 9.54
C GLY A 115 -0.97 -13.06 10.83
N ASN A 116 -0.28 -13.08 11.97
CA ASN A 116 -0.83 -13.56 13.25
C ASN A 116 -1.18 -12.44 14.25
N LEU A 117 -0.69 -11.22 14.03
CA LEU A 117 -0.85 -10.11 14.96
C LEU A 117 -1.65 -8.93 14.39
N SER A 118 -1.41 -8.60 13.13
CA SER A 118 -1.97 -7.42 12.46
C SER A 118 -1.88 -7.55 10.95
N GLY A 119 -2.33 -6.51 10.24
CA GLY A 119 -2.26 -6.41 8.79
C GLY A 119 -3.57 -6.76 8.09
N TRP A 120 -3.67 -6.38 6.82
CA TRP A 120 -4.87 -6.52 6.00
C TRP A 120 -5.48 -7.91 6.04
N ARG A 121 -4.66 -8.96 5.86
CA ARG A 121 -5.12 -10.35 5.90
C ARG A 121 -5.59 -10.78 7.28
N PHE A 122 -4.86 -10.40 8.33
CA PHE A 122 -5.25 -10.72 9.71
C PHE A 122 -6.61 -10.09 10.06
N CYS A 123 -6.86 -8.88 9.57
CA CYS A 123 -8.13 -8.18 9.70
C CYS A 123 -9.27 -8.78 8.86
N GLN A 124 -9.03 -9.86 8.11
CA GLN A 124 -10.01 -10.55 7.26
C GLN A 124 -10.65 -9.63 6.20
N LEU A 125 -9.90 -8.63 5.75
CA LEU A 125 -10.35 -7.71 4.69
C LEU A 125 -10.21 -8.37 3.31
N PRO A 126 -10.99 -7.97 2.28
CA PRO A 126 -10.96 -8.61 0.97
C PRO A 126 -9.56 -8.60 0.33
N TRP A 127 -9.09 -9.76 -0.12
CA TRP A 127 -7.82 -9.94 -0.82
C TRP A 127 -7.89 -11.13 -1.77
N GLU A 128 -7.01 -11.16 -2.77
CA GLU A 128 -6.93 -12.22 -3.76
C GLU A 128 -5.49 -12.67 -4.05
N GLN A 129 -5.36 -13.85 -4.65
CA GLN A 129 -4.11 -14.50 -5.02
C GLN A 129 -4.38 -15.40 -6.23
N SER A 130 -3.52 -15.32 -7.25
CA SER A 130 -3.67 -16.05 -8.53
C SER A 130 -2.36 -16.69 -8.96
#